data_AF-T1A535-F1
#
_entry.id   AF-T1A535-F1
#
_cell.length_a   1.000
_cell.length_b   1.000
_cell.length_c   1.000
_cell.angle_alpha   90.00
_cell.angle_beta   90.00
_cell.angle_gamma   90.00
#
_symmetry.space_group_name_H-M   'P 1'
#
loop_
_entity.id
_entity.type
_entity.pdbx_description
1 polymer ?
#
loop_
_entity_poly.entity_id
_entity_poly.type
_entity_poly.pdbx_seq_one_letter_code
_entity_poly.pdbx_strand_id
1 'polypeptide(L)'
;MVRDIEQMQQQPISALELKRAQGMLIRRIPLGESSINAIGGALLYYAQHDLPLDQARIAARQYLHVTAPEIRTAFAKYIRPKDFVEVVKGPAPR
;
A
#
# COMPACT_ATOMS: atom_id res chain seq x y z
N MET A 1 -6.99 1.05 -16.21
CA MET A 1 -7.12 0.33 -14.93
C MET A 1 -6.87 -1.15 -15.05
N VAL A 2 -7.80 -1.97 -15.60
CA VAL A 2 -7.58 -3.44 -15.68
C VAL A 2 -6.27 -3.79 -16.40
N ARG A 3 -6.01 -3.16 -17.55
CA ARG A 3 -4.75 -3.31 -18.30
C ARG A 3 -3.50 -3.01 -17.49
N ASP A 4 -3.51 -1.93 -16.69
CA ASP A 4 -2.33 -1.50 -15.91
C ASP A 4 -2.03 -2.52 -14.81
N ILE A 5 -3.08 -3.06 -14.17
CA ILE A 5 -2.96 -4.12 -13.18
C ILE A 5 -2.43 -5.41 -13.82
N GLU A 6 -2.95 -5.80 -14.99
CA GLU A 6 -2.45 -6.96 -15.74
C GLU A 6 -0.97 -6.80 -16.12
N GLN A 7 -0.54 -5.60 -16.50
CA GLN A 7 0.87 -5.34 -16.78
C GLN A 7 1.75 -5.50 -15.54
N MET A 8 1.30 -5.04 -14.36
CA MET A 8 2.02 -5.22 -13.09
C MET A 8 2.13 -6.68 -12.65
N GLN A 9 1.28 -7.58 -13.15
CA GLN A 9 1.41 -9.03 -12.94
C GLN A 9 2.52 -9.65 -13.81
N GLN A 10 2.82 -9.04 -14.95
CA GLN A 10 3.74 -9.60 -15.96
C GLN A 10 5.12 -8.98 -15.89
N GLN A 11 5.21 -7.69 -15.59
CA GLN A 11 6.44 -6.91 -15.67
C GLN A 11 6.72 -6.22 -14.33
N PRO A 12 7.96 -6.29 -13.81
CA PRO A 12 8.37 -5.46 -12.70
C PRO A 12 8.21 -3.97 -13.05
N ILE A 13 7.78 -3.18 -12.07
CA ILE A 13 7.79 -1.71 -12.18
C ILE A 13 9.22 -1.19 -12.34
N SER A 14 9.38 0.01 -12.90
CA SER A 14 10.69 0.62 -13.06
C SER A 14 11.33 0.97 -11.71
N ALA A 15 12.67 1.02 -11.68
CA ALA A 15 13.40 1.43 -10.48
C ALA A 15 13.04 2.86 -10.01
N LEU A 16 12.73 3.76 -10.95
CA LEU A 16 12.31 5.12 -10.64
C LEU A 16 10.94 5.15 -9.96
N GLU A 17 9.97 4.39 -10.47
CA GLU A 17 8.64 4.27 -9.87
C GLU A 17 8.71 3.62 -8.48
N LEU A 18 9.50 2.56 -8.33
CA LEU A 18 9.72 1.92 -7.04
C LEU A 18 10.29 2.92 -6.02
N LYS A 19 11.36 3.64 -6.36
CA LYS A 19 11.99 4.63 -5.47
C LYS A 19 11.03 5.75 -5.09
N ARG A 20 10.21 6.22 -6.05
CA ARG A 20 9.18 7.23 -5.80
C ARG A 20 8.11 6.71 -4.84
N ALA A 21 7.58 5.51 -5.07
CA ALA A 21 6.59 4.88 -4.21
C ALA A 21 7.11 4.66 -2.79
N GLN A 22 8.34 4.14 -2.65
CA GLN A 22 9.00 3.99 -1.36
C GLN A 22 9.13 5.33 -0.62
N GLY A 23 9.62 6.37 -1.30
CA GLY A 23 9.73 7.72 -0.70
C GLY A 23 8.38 8.26 -0.20
N MET A 24 7.31 8.07 -0.97
CA MET A 24 5.95 8.47 -0.56
C MET A 24 5.47 7.69 0.66
N LEU A 25 5.66 6.37 0.71
CA LEU A 25 5.24 5.53 1.84
C LEU A 25 6.00 5.89 3.12
N ILE A 26 7.32 6.08 3.03
CA ILE A 26 8.15 6.47 4.18
C ILE A 26 7.74 7.83 4.72
N ARG A 27 7.47 8.81 3.85
CA ARG A 27 7.01 10.14 4.28
C ARG A 27 5.62 10.10 4.95
N ARG A 28 4.77 9.15 4.59
CA ARG A 28 3.40 9.04 5.12
C ARG A 28 3.36 8.65 6.60
N ILE A 29 4.38 7.92 7.08
CA ILE A 29 4.47 7.46 8.47
C ILE A 29 4.51 8.64 9.45
N PRO A 30 5.53 9.55 9.41
CA PRO A 30 5.58 10.67 10.34
C PRO A 30 4.43 11.67 10.13
N LEU A 31 3.88 11.79 8.91
CA LEU A 31 2.69 12.63 8.67
C LEU A 31 1.44 12.05 9.35
N GLY A 32 1.33 10.72 9.39
CA GLY A 32 0.25 10.01 10.09
C GLY A 32 0.34 10.10 11.61
N GLU A 33 1.52 10.39 12.15
CA GLU A 33 1.79 10.53 13.59
C GLU A 33 1.92 12.01 14.02
N SER A 34 1.32 12.94 13.26
CA SER A 34 1.48 14.39 13.44
C SER A 34 0.68 15.00 14.61
N SER A 35 -0.03 14.20 15.41
CA SER A 35 -0.77 14.66 16.59
C SER A 35 -0.80 13.59 17.67
N ILE A 36 -0.99 14.02 18.94
CA ILE A 36 -1.12 13.10 20.08
C ILE A 36 -2.24 12.09 19.86
N ASN A 37 -3.39 12.52 19.34
CA ASN A 37 -4.51 11.62 19.04
C ASN A 37 -4.15 10.58 17.98
N ALA A 38 -3.40 10.98 16.95
CA ALA A 38 -2.99 10.06 15.90
C ALA A 38 -1.93 9.05 16.41
N ILE A 39 -0.99 9.49 17.24
CA ILE A 39 -0.02 8.61 17.90
C ILE A 39 -0.73 7.61 18.82
N GLY A 40 -1.63 8.10 19.69
CA GLY A 40 -2.40 7.25 20.59
C GLY A 40 -3.27 6.23 19.85
N GLY A 41 -3.91 6.66 18.76
CA GLY A 41 -4.69 5.79 17.89
C GLY A 41 -3.85 4.69 17.22
N ALA A 42 -2.65 5.04 16.72
CA ALA A 42 -1.75 4.05 16.12
C ALA A 42 -1.27 3.02 17.15
N LEU A 43 -0.85 3.46 18.35
CA LEU A 43 -0.42 2.57 19.43
C LEU A 43 -1.55 1.63 19.89
N LEU A 44 -2.77 2.16 20.03
CA LEU A 44 -3.95 1.35 20.36
C LEU A 44 -4.23 0.31 19.27
N TYR A 45 -4.20 0.73 18.00
CA TYR A 45 -4.37 -0.17 16.86
C TYR A 45 -3.33 -1.30 16.87
N TYR A 46 -2.05 -0.97 17.10
CA TYR A 46 -0.99 -1.97 17.18
C TYR A 46 -1.25 -2.97 18.32
N ALA A 47 -1.57 -2.48 19.51
CA ALA A 47 -1.87 -3.34 20.66
C ALA A 47 -3.09 -4.26 20.41
N GLN A 48 -4.15 -3.75 19.78
CA GLN A 48 -5.36 -4.53 19.47
C GLN A 48 -5.14 -5.63 18.43
N HIS A 49 -4.09 -5.53 17.61
CA HIS A 49 -3.76 -6.49 16.56
C HIS A 49 -2.51 -7.32 16.89
N ASP A 50 -2.08 -7.33 18.16
CA ASP A 50 -0.87 -8.03 18.61
C ASP A 50 0.39 -7.63 17.83
N LEU A 51 0.46 -6.37 17.39
CA LEU A 51 1.60 -5.80 16.69
C LEU A 51 2.56 -5.12 17.68
N PRO A 52 3.89 -5.12 17.39
CA PRO A 52 4.85 -4.34 18.16
C PRO A 52 4.48 -2.85 18.21
N LEU A 53 4.70 -2.19 19.35
CA LEU A 53 4.40 -0.74 19.46
C LEU A 53 5.32 0.13 18.59
N ASP A 54 6.42 -0.42 18.08
CA ASP A 54 7.30 0.22 17.10
C ASP A 54 7.00 -0.19 15.65
N GLN A 55 5.79 -0.69 15.37
CA GLN A 55 5.39 -1.21 14.06
C GLN A 55 5.60 -0.21 12.92
N ALA A 56 5.40 1.09 13.15
CA ALA A 56 5.70 2.14 12.17
C ALA A 56 7.15 2.07 11.66
N ARG A 57 8.11 1.87 12.58
CA ARG A 57 9.53 1.72 12.29
C ARG A 57 9.83 0.41 11.54
N ILE A 58 9.14 -0.68 11.91
CA ILE A 58 9.24 -1.99 11.24
C ILE A 58 8.74 -1.88 9.80
N ALA A 59 7.56 -1.28 9.59
CA ALA A 59 6.97 -1.05 8.28
C ALA A 59 7.88 -0.19 7.39
N ALA A 60 8.45 0.89 7.92
CA ALA A 60 9.38 1.74 7.19
C ALA A 60 10.58 0.94 6.65
N ARG A 61 11.19 0.08 7.49
CA ARG A 61 12.28 -0.80 7.03
C ARG A 61 11.78 -1.75 5.94
N GLN A 62 10.64 -2.38 6.11
CA GLN A 62 10.12 -3.31 5.11
C GLN A 62 9.86 -2.61 3.76
N TYR A 63 9.25 -1.43 3.75
CA TYR A 63 9.01 -0.68 2.51
C TYR A 63 10.29 -0.39 1.72
N LEU A 64 11.40 -0.11 2.40
CA LEU A 64 12.71 0.11 1.76
C LEU A 64 13.34 -1.16 1.19
N HIS A 65 12.99 -2.34 1.73
CA HIS A 65 13.54 -3.62 1.27
C HIS A 65 12.70 -4.29 0.17
N VAL A 66 11.43 -3.90 -0.01
CA VAL A 66 10.58 -4.45 -1.07
C VAL A 66 11.19 -4.15 -2.44
N THR A 67 11.23 -5.18 -3.28
CA THR A 67 11.78 -5.14 -4.64
C THR A 67 10.69 -5.18 -5.71
N ALA A 68 10.98 -4.67 -6.92
CA ALA A 68 10.04 -4.70 -8.04
C ALA A 68 9.59 -6.13 -8.45
N PRO A 69 10.47 -7.16 -8.45
CA PRO A 69 10.04 -8.54 -8.71
C PRO A 69 9.11 -9.11 -7.63
N GLU A 70 9.29 -8.74 -6.36
CA GLU A 70 8.37 -9.14 -5.28
C GLU A 70 7.00 -8.50 -5.44
N ILE A 71 6.95 -7.21 -5.84
CA ILE A 71 5.70 -6.53 -6.16
C ILE A 71 4.99 -7.27 -7.30
N ARG A 72 5.68 -7.57 -8.41
CA ARG A 72 5.10 -8.34 -9.52
C ARG A 72 4.55 -9.68 -9.04
N THR A 73 5.31 -10.38 -8.21
CA THR A 73 4.90 -11.69 -7.65
C THR A 73 3.66 -11.56 -6.76
N ALA A 74 3.58 -10.52 -5.94
CA ALA A 74 2.41 -10.22 -5.13
C ALA A 74 1.18 -9.88 -5.99
N PHE A 75 1.36 -9.08 -7.05
CA PHE A 75 0.30 -8.74 -8.00
C PHE A 75 -0.23 -9.99 -8.72
N ALA A 76 0.66 -10.86 -9.18
CA ALA A 76 0.27 -12.11 -9.83
C ALA A 76 -0.44 -13.09 -8.88
N LYS A 77 -0.06 -13.11 -7.59
CA LYS A 77 -0.62 -14.02 -6.59
C LYS A 77 -1.96 -13.56 -6.02
N TYR A 78 -2.08 -12.28 -5.68
CA TYR A 78 -3.20 -11.78 -4.85
C TYR A 78 -4.22 -10.98 -5.62
N ILE A 79 -3.84 -10.34 -6.72
CA ILE A 79 -4.75 -9.52 -7.52
C ILE A 79 -5.30 -10.39 -8.64
N ARG A 80 -6.64 -10.49 -8.75
CA ARG A 80 -7.32 -11.32 -9.75
C ARG A 80 -8.22 -10.43 -10.61
N PRO A 81 -7.70 -9.82 -11.70
CA PRO A 81 -8.46 -8.86 -12.50
C PRO A 81 -9.76 -9.42 -13.07
N LYS A 82 -9.80 -10.74 -13.33
CA LYS A 82 -11.00 -11.45 -13.80
C LYS A 82 -12.10 -11.57 -12.75
N ASP A 83 -11.75 -11.45 -11.47
CA ASP A 83 -12.67 -11.54 -10.33
C ASP A 83 -13.06 -10.14 -9.81
N PHE A 84 -12.70 -9.08 -10.52
CA PHE A 84 -13.06 -7.72 -10.13
C PHE A 84 -14.55 -7.44 -10.38
N VAL A 85 -15.18 -6.75 -9.44
CA VAL A 85 -16.54 -6.22 -9.58
C VAL A 85 -16.45 -4.74 -9.89
N GLU A 86 -17.09 -4.30 -10.98
CA GLU A 86 -17.18 -2.89 -11.34
C GLU A 86 -18.53 -2.31 -10.91
N VAL A 87 -18.47 -1.21 -10.16
CA VAL A 87 -19.66 -0.46 -9.72
C VAL A 87 -19.55 0.96 -10.26
N VAL A 88 -20.48 1.35 -11.12
CA VAL A 88 -20.54 2.69 -11.72
C VAL A 88 -21.73 3.45 -11.15
N LYS A 89 -21.47 4.60 -10.52
CA LYS A 89 -22.52 5.52 -10.06
C LYS A 89 -22.71 6.65 -11.08
N GLY A 90 -23.83 6.62 -11.79
CA GLY A 90 -24.25 7.70 -12.69
C GLY A 90 -24.82 8.92 -11.94
N PRO A 91 -25.01 10.05 -12.64
CA PRO A 91 -25.72 11.21 -12.09
C PRO A 91 -27.18 10.84 -11.76
N ALA A 92 -27.82 11.63 -10.89
CA ALA A 92 -29.24 11.47 -10.60
C ALA A 92 -30.08 11.60 -11.90
N PRO A 93 -31.16 10.81 -12.07
CA PRO A 93 -32.06 10.94 -13.21
C PRO A 93 -32.63 12.36 -13.33
N ARG A 94 -32.88 12.83 -14.56
CA ARG A 94 -33.61 14.09 -14.84
C ARG A 94 -35.10 13.84 -14.95
#